data_AF-A0A389LZF5-F1
#
_entry.id   AF-A0A389LZF5-F1
#
_cell.length_a   1.000
_cell.length_b   1.000
_cell.length_c   1.000
_cell.angle_alpha   90.00
_cell.angle_beta   90.00
_cell.angle_gamma   90.00
#
_symmetry.space_group_name_H-M   'P 1'
#
loop_
_entity.id
_entity.type
_entity.pdbx_description
1 polymer ?
#
loop_
_entity_poly.entity_id
_entity_poly.type
_entity_poly.pdbx_seq_one_letter_code
_entity_poly.pdbx_strand_id
1 'polypeptide(L)'
;MLAAYYDINYADRFEELFGNQYIFNQPTKDRGKYLILSFNFSLIDADPKLVKASFEEHCTEQCSIFVDNYEHLFSTNFREEYHKRISVGAQLQYLAHSASYNKLSIYILIDEYDKFTSTILASHGKKLYKDMTHGAGFYSSFFSVLKGMTTGNSAAVQ
;
A
#
# COMPACT_ATOMS: atom_id res chain seq x y z
N MET A 1 -0.15 11.25 -10.14
CA MET A 1 0.89 11.39 -11.17
C MET A 1 1.99 10.34 -11.03
N LEU A 2 2.62 10.19 -9.85
CA LEU A 2 3.63 9.16 -9.62
C LEU A 2 3.08 7.73 -9.74
N ALA A 3 1.90 7.46 -9.18
CA ALA A 3 1.22 6.17 -9.33
C ALA A 3 1.07 5.78 -10.82
N ALA A 4 0.47 6.67 -11.63
CA ALA A 4 0.26 6.42 -13.06
C ALA A 4 1.55 6.25 -13.88
N TYR A 5 2.69 6.77 -13.39
CA TYR A 5 3.99 6.60 -14.06
C TYR A 5 4.56 5.18 -13.90
N TYR A 6 4.37 4.59 -12.72
CA TYR A 6 4.94 3.29 -12.36
C TYR A 6 3.98 2.13 -12.59
N ASP A 7 2.68 2.40 -12.63
CA ASP A 7 1.62 1.41 -12.74
C ASP A 7 1.65 0.67 -14.09
N ILE A 8 1.66 -0.66 -14.03
CA ILE A 8 1.67 -1.57 -15.18
C ILE A 8 0.47 -1.37 -16.11
N ASN A 9 -0.69 -0.97 -15.57
CA ASN A 9 -1.90 -0.76 -16.37
C ASN A 9 -1.78 0.44 -17.32
N TYR A 10 -0.83 1.34 -17.09
CA TYR A 10 -0.57 2.50 -17.94
C TYR A 10 0.69 2.35 -18.80
N ALA A 11 1.34 1.18 -18.81
CA ALA A 11 2.58 0.94 -19.56
C ALA A 11 2.43 1.27 -21.06
N ASP A 12 1.32 0.87 -21.67
CA ASP A 12 1.03 1.08 -23.10
C ASP A 12 0.42 2.46 -23.39
N ARG A 13 -0.03 3.19 -22.37
CA ARG A 13 -0.68 4.51 -22.49
C ARG A 13 0.25 5.66 -22.07
N PHE A 14 1.54 5.39 -21.99
CA PHE A 14 2.49 6.33 -21.43
C PHE A 14 2.64 7.61 -22.26
N GLU A 15 2.62 7.51 -23.59
CA GLU A 15 2.63 8.69 -24.49
C GLU A 15 1.39 9.55 -24.32
N GLU A 16 0.21 8.93 -24.24
CA GLU A 16 -1.06 9.62 -24.01
C GLU A 16 -1.03 10.43 -22.70
N LEU A 17 -0.47 9.84 -21.64
CA LEU A 17 -0.46 10.43 -20.30
C LEU A 17 0.64 11.47 -20.09
N PHE A 18 1.80 11.28 -20.73
CA PHE A 18 3.02 12.04 -20.40
C PHE A 18 3.71 12.69 -21.59
N GLY A 19 3.21 12.53 -22.83
CA GLY A 19 3.90 12.90 -24.08
C GLY A 19 4.50 14.31 -24.13
N ASN A 20 3.88 15.27 -23.45
CA ASN A 20 4.34 16.67 -23.41
C ASN A 20 5.26 17.00 -22.21
N GLN A 21 5.69 16.01 -21.44
CA GLN A 21 6.43 16.19 -20.19
C GLN A 21 7.87 15.68 -20.31
N TYR A 22 8.76 16.25 -19.51
CA TYR A 22 10.18 15.84 -19.45
C TYR A 22 10.35 14.33 -19.24
N ILE A 23 9.52 13.75 -18.37
CA ILE A 23 9.55 12.32 -18.01
C ILE A 23 9.16 11.39 -19.17
N PHE A 24 8.54 11.91 -20.23
CA PHE A 24 8.33 11.17 -21.46
C PHE A 24 9.57 11.10 -22.32
N ASN A 25 10.30 12.22 -22.42
CA ASN A 25 11.55 12.30 -23.18
C ASN A 25 12.74 11.63 -22.48
N GLN A 26 12.64 11.40 -21.16
CA GLN A 26 13.63 10.66 -20.37
C GLN A 26 12.95 9.67 -19.42
N PRO A 27 12.42 8.54 -19.92
CA PRO A 27 11.79 7.54 -19.08
C PRO A 27 12.85 6.81 -18.24
N THR A 28 12.51 6.51 -16.99
CA THR A 28 13.32 5.64 -16.15
C THR A 28 13.09 4.18 -16.53
N LYS A 29 14.00 3.30 -16.10
CA LYS A 29 13.87 1.85 -16.32
C LYS A 29 12.64 1.26 -15.65
N ASP A 30 12.05 1.95 -14.69
CA ASP A 30 11.04 1.44 -13.77
C ASP A 30 9.61 1.86 -14.17
N ARG A 31 9.49 2.65 -15.23
CA ARG A 31 8.22 3.07 -15.83
C ARG A 31 7.29 1.89 -16.15
N GLY A 32 6.05 1.95 -15.67
CA GLY A 32 4.98 1.00 -16.01
C GLY A 32 5.28 -0.46 -15.66
N LYS A 33 5.97 -0.72 -14.55
CA LYS A 33 6.40 -2.07 -14.15
C LYS A 33 5.71 -2.64 -12.92
N TYR A 34 4.96 -1.82 -12.19
CA TYR A 34 4.52 -2.17 -10.85
C TYR A 34 3.01 -2.24 -10.70
N LEU A 35 2.58 -3.01 -9.71
CA LEU A 35 1.24 -2.95 -9.16
C LEU A 35 1.23 -1.90 -8.05
N ILE A 36 0.46 -0.84 -8.17
CA ILE A 36 0.47 0.25 -7.19
C ILE A 36 -0.48 -0.06 -6.04
N LEU A 37 0.06 -0.07 -4.82
CA LEU A 37 -0.72 -0.07 -3.59
C LEU A 37 -0.50 1.25 -2.87
N SER A 38 -1.52 2.09 -2.80
CA SER A 38 -1.40 3.44 -2.23
C SER A 38 -2.22 3.58 -0.96
N PHE A 39 -1.62 4.19 0.06
CA PHE A 39 -2.28 4.56 1.30
C PHE A 39 -2.14 6.06 1.52
N ASN A 40 -3.28 6.75 1.67
CA ASN A 40 -3.31 8.14 2.09
C ASN A 40 -3.73 8.25 3.56
N PHE A 41 -2.78 8.41 4.48
CA PHE A 41 -3.06 8.44 5.92
C PHE A 41 -3.63 9.77 6.41
N SER A 42 -3.83 10.74 5.51
CA SER A 42 -4.60 11.95 5.82
C SER A 42 -6.08 11.70 6.06
N LEU A 43 -6.59 10.54 5.65
CA LEU A 43 -7.98 10.10 5.82
C LEU A 43 -8.24 9.39 7.14
N ILE A 44 -7.20 9.14 7.93
CA ILE A 44 -7.30 8.42 9.20
C ILE A 44 -7.75 9.38 10.30
N ASP A 45 -8.74 8.94 11.09
CA ASP A 45 -9.23 9.71 12.22
C ASP A 45 -8.17 9.72 13.34
N ALA A 46 -7.80 10.90 13.82
CA ALA A 46 -6.83 11.04 14.90
C ALA A 46 -7.45 10.91 16.31
N ASP A 47 -8.77 10.72 16.42
CA ASP A 47 -9.42 10.39 17.69
C ASP A 47 -8.88 9.04 18.20
N PRO A 48 -8.30 8.98 19.41
CA PRO A 48 -7.80 7.74 20.03
C PRO A 48 -8.76 6.55 20.01
N LYS A 49 -10.07 6.80 20.01
CA LYS A 49 -11.12 5.78 19.99
C LYS A 49 -11.40 5.25 18.59
N LEU A 50 -11.14 6.06 17.56
CA LEU A 50 -11.50 5.78 16.16
C LEU A 50 -10.28 5.47 15.29
N VAL A 51 -9.08 5.91 15.70
CA VAL A 51 -7.84 5.79 14.92
C VAL A 51 -7.54 4.37 14.47
N LYS A 52 -7.74 3.38 15.34
CA LYS A 52 -7.50 1.97 14.97
C LYS A 52 -8.52 1.49 13.93
N ALA A 53 -9.80 1.78 14.15
CA ALA A 53 -10.87 1.34 13.25
C ALA A 53 -10.78 2.01 11.89
N SER A 54 -10.58 3.33 11.85
CA SER A 54 -10.41 4.09 10.60
C SER A 54 -9.13 3.69 9.85
N PHE A 55 -8.05 3.36 10.56
CA PHE A 55 -6.84 2.79 9.95
C PHE A 55 -7.12 1.44 9.29
N GLU A 56 -7.77 0.51 10.01
CA GLU A 56 -8.08 -0.83 9.48
C GLU A 56 -9.05 -0.76 8.29
N GLU A 57 -10.06 0.10 8.36
CA GLU A 57 -11.01 0.36 7.28
C GLU A 57 -10.31 0.91 6.04
N HIS A 58 -9.53 1.99 6.19
CA HIS A 58 -8.79 2.59 5.09
C HIS A 58 -7.84 1.59 4.43
N CYS A 59 -7.06 0.85 5.21
CA CYS A 59 -6.14 -0.12 4.63
C CYS A 59 -6.85 -1.28 3.93
N THR A 60 -7.99 -1.74 4.46
CA THR A 60 -8.81 -2.79 3.82
C THR A 60 -9.38 -2.32 2.49
N GLU A 61 -9.87 -1.09 2.44
CA GLU A 61 -10.38 -0.45 1.23
C GLU A 61 -9.29 -0.35 0.16
N GLN A 62 -8.09 0.14 0.52
CA GLN A 62 -6.98 0.23 -0.42
C GLN A 62 -6.51 -1.13 -0.94
N CYS A 63 -6.54 -2.18 -0.10
CA CYS A 63 -6.26 -3.54 -0.56
C CYS A 63 -7.35 -4.06 -1.52
N SER A 64 -8.62 -3.68 -1.32
CA SER A 64 -9.73 -4.08 -2.19
C SER A 64 -9.62 -3.39 -3.56
N ILE A 65 -9.34 -2.08 -3.58
CA ILE A 65 -9.06 -1.33 -4.81
C ILE A 65 -7.88 -1.93 -5.57
N PHE A 66 -6.83 -2.36 -4.88
CA PHE A 66 -5.71 -3.06 -5.51
C PHE A 66 -6.18 -4.35 -6.20
N VAL A 67 -7.01 -5.16 -5.55
CA VAL A 67 -7.55 -6.38 -6.16
C VAL A 67 -8.36 -6.06 -7.40
N ASP A 68 -9.25 -5.07 -7.33
CA ASP A 68 -10.07 -4.64 -8.47
C ASP A 68 -9.21 -4.20 -9.67
N ASN A 69 -8.11 -3.49 -9.42
CA ASN A 69 -7.26 -2.96 -10.47
C ASN A 69 -6.37 -4.02 -11.13
N TYR A 70 -5.98 -5.08 -10.40
CA TYR A 70 -4.92 -5.99 -10.84
C TYR A 70 -5.32 -7.46 -10.92
N GLU A 71 -6.54 -7.86 -10.51
CA GLU A 71 -6.95 -9.28 -10.53
C GLU A 71 -6.75 -9.98 -11.87
N HIS A 72 -6.86 -9.23 -12.97
CA HIS A 72 -6.66 -9.71 -14.33
C HIS A 72 -5.23 -10.19 -14.63
N LEU A 73 -4.26 -9.84 -13.78
CA LEU A 73 -2.85 -10.29 -13.84
C LEU A 73 -2.59 -11.54 -13.00
N PHE A 74 -3.59 -12.04 -12.27
CA PHE A 74 -3.48 -13.18 -11.36
C PHE A 74 -4.33 -14.37 -11.83
N SER A 75 -4.26 -15.49 -11.08
CA SER A 75 -5.08 -16.68 -11.34
C SER A 75 -6.57 -16.42 -11.10
N THR A 76 -7.44 -17.20 -11.76
CA THR A 76 -8.90 -17.02 -11.74
C THR A 76 -9.52 -17.02 -10.33
N ASN A 77 -8.89 -17.68 -9.36
CA ASN A 77 -9.35 -17.76 -7.97
C ASN A 77 -8.73 -16.68 -7.04
N PHE A 78 -7.94 -15.75 -7.56
CA PHE A 78 -7.21 -14.76 -6.75
C PHE A 78 -8.13 -13.93 -5.85
N ARG A 79 -9.20 -13.37 -6.40
CA ARG A 79 -10.18 -12.58 -5.65
C ARG A 79 -10.88 -13.42 -4.57
N GLU A 80 -11.28 -14.64 -4.89
CA GLU A 80 -11.95 -15.53 -3.94
C GLU A 80 -11.05 -15.89 -2.75
N GLU A 81 -9.77 -16.18 -3.00
CA GLU A 81 -8.79 -16.44 -1.95
C GLU A 81 -8.45 -15.20 -1.12
N TYR A 82 -8.42 -14.02 -1.75
CA TYR A 82 -8.26 -12.73 -1.06
C TYR A 82 -9.40 -12.49 -0.06
N HIS A 83 -10.66 -12.72 -0.46
CA HIS A 83 -11.81 -12.50 0.42
C HIS A 83 -11.86 -13.40 1.66
N LYS A 84 -11.05 -14.47 1.71
CA LYS A 84 -10.89 -15.30 2.90
C LYS A 84 -10.01 -14.63 3.98
N ARG A 85 -9.37 -13.50 3.68
CA ARG A 85 -8.47 -12.79 4.61
C ARG A 85 -9.24 -11.75 5.40
N ILE A 86 -9.21 -11.88 6.74
CA ILE A 86 -9.98 -11.03 7.65
C ILE A 86 -9.22 -9.76 8.04
N SER A 87 -7.91 -9.86 8.30
CA SER A 87 -7.11 -8.71 8.75
C SER A 87 -6.32 -8.08 7.61
N VAL A 88 -6.06 -6.78 7.72
CA VAL A 88 -5.17 -6.02 6.81
C VAL A 88 -3.82 -6.72 6.65
N GLY A 89 -3.24 -7.22 7.75
CA GLY A 89 -1.96 -7.94 7.70
C GLY A 89 -2.03 -9.22 6.86
N ALA A 90 -3.12 -9.99 6.97
CA ALA A 90 -3.32 -11.20 6.17
C ALA A 90 -3.62 -10.89 4.69
N GLN A 91 -4.35 -9.80 4.43
CA GLN A 91 -4.60 -9.30 3.08
C GLN A 91 -3.29 -8.89 2.40
N LEU A 92 -2.48 -8.05 3.05
CA LEU A 92 -1.17 -7.61 2.55
C LEU A 92 -0.23 -8.78 2.26
N GLN A 93 -0.13 -9.74 3.18
CA GLN A 93 0.70 -10.93 2.98
C GLN A 93 0.22 -11.76 1.78
N TYR A 94 -1.10 -11.90 1.61
CA TYR A 94 -1.65 -12.61 0.46
C TYR A 94 -1.34 -11.88 -0.85
N LEU A 95 -1.52 -10.55 -0.91
CA LEU A 95 -1.19 -9.75 -2.09
C LEU A 95 0.30 -9.88 -2.46
N ALA A 96 1.20 -9.77 -1.47
CA ALA A 96 2.64 -9.93 -1.67
C ALA A 96 3.02 -11.32 -2.18
N HIS A 97 2.45 -12.36 -1.59
CA HIS A 97 2.72 -13.74 -1.98
C HIS A 97 2.25 -13.99 -3.43
N SER A 98 1.03 -13.56 -3.76
CA SER A 98 0.47 -13.69 -5.10
C SER A 98 1.29 -12.91 -6.12
N ALA A 99 1.73 -11.70 -5.80
CA ALA A 99 2.61 -10.92 -6.69
C ALA A 99 3.95 -11.63 -6.92
N SER A 100 4.60 -12.10 -5.86
CA SER A 100 5.87 -12.83 -5.94
C SER A 100 5.76 -14.10 -6.78
N TYR A 101 4.70 -14.88 -6.57
CA TYR A 101 4.42 -16.10 -7.33
C TYR A 101 4.29 -15.82 -8.84
N ASN A 102 3.64 -14.71 -9.20
CA ASN A 102 3.45 -14.30 -10.60
C ASN A 102 4.62 -13.46 -11.14
N LYS A 103 5.72 -13.30 -10.39
CA LYS A 103 6.87 -12.46 -10.76
C LYS A 103 6.50 -11.00 -11.02
N LEU A 104 5.47 -10.52 -10.34
CA LEU A 104 5.04 -9.13 -10.34
C LEU A 104 5.62 -8.41 -9.11
N SER A 105 5.80 -7.10 -9.24
CA SER A 105 6.28 -6.26 -8.15
C SER A 105 5.23 -5.22 -7.79
N ILE A 106 4.93 -5.10 -6.51
CA ILE A 106 4.08 -4.09 -5.90
C ILE A 106 4.96 -2.90 -5.53
N TYR A 107 4.52 -1.70 -5.87
CA TYR A 107 5.12 -0.45 -5.42
C TYR A 107 4.20 0.19 -4.38
N ILE A 108 4.69 0.38 -3.16
CA ILE A 108 3.87 0.92 -2.07
C ILE A 108 4.07 2.43 -1.95
N LEU A 109 2.98 3.17 -2.05
CA LEU A 109 2.94 4.61 -1.83
C LEU A 109 2.24 4.91 -0.51
N ILE A 110 2.93 5.54 0.43
CA ILE A 110 2.32 6.01 1.69
C ILE A 110 2.43 7.53 1.72
N ASP A 111 1.30 8.20 1.68
CA ASP A 111 1.19 9.65 1.80
C ASP A 111 0.75 10.03 3.24
N GLU A 112 1.25 11.18 3.72
CA GLU A 112 0.93 11.72 5.05
C GLU A 112 1.15 10.70 6.19
N TYR A 113 2.23 9.90 6.07
CA TYR A 113 2.44 8.70 6.89
C TYR A 113 2.38 8.97 8.40
N ASP A 114 2.87 10.12 8.86
CA ASP A 114 2.96 10.50 10.26
C ASP A 114 1.80 11.39 10.73
N LYS A 115 0.95 11.91 9.83
CA LYS A 115 -0.04 12.96 10.14
C LYS A 115 -0.92 12.66 11.35
N PHE A 116 -1.56 11.49 11.38
CA PHE A 116 -2.43 11.12 12.49
C PHE A 116 -1.62 10.88 13.78
N THR A 117 -0.40 10.33 13.68
CA THR A 117 0.48 10.12 14.83
C THR A 117 0.95 11.44 15.45
N SER A 118 1.30 12.41 14.61
CA SER A 118 1.68 13.77 15.00
C SER A 118 0.51 14.51 15.66
N THR A 119 -0.70 14.34 15.13
CA THR A 119 -1.93 14.89 15.73
C THR A 119 -2.19 14.31 17.11
N ILE A 120 -2.07 12.99 17.27
CA ILE A 120 -2.25 12.32 18.57
C ILE A 120 -1.18 12.77 19.56
N LEU A 121 0.08 12.88 19.13
CA LEU A 121 1.16 13.35 19.99
C LEU A 121 0.89 14.76 20.53
N ALA A 122 0.37 15.65 19.67
CA ALA A 122 0.02 17.03 20.04
C ALA A 122 -1.20 17.12 20.95
N SER A 123 -2.28 16.36 20.66
CA SER A 123 -3.57 16.49 21.35
C SER A 123 -3.72 15.60 22.60
N HIS A 124 -3.06 14.45 22.64
CA HIS A 124 -3.28 13.42 23.66
C HIS A 124 -1.99 13.00 24.40
N GLY A 125 -0.85 13.56 24.01
CA GLY A 125 0.43 13.41 24.70
C GLY A 125 1.19 12.10 24.42
N LYS A 126 2.39 12.00 25.01
CA LYS A 126 3.37 10.95 24.69
C LYS A 126 2.96 9.53 25.04
N LYS A 127 2.07 9.32 26.03
CA LYS A 127 1.69 7.98 26.51
C LYS A 127 0.90 7.25 25.43
N LEU A 128 -0.20 7.84 24.96
CA LEU A 128 -1.05 7.26 23.94
C LEU A 128 -0.31 7.11 22.60
N TYR A 129 0.50 8.11 22.22
CA TYR A 129 1.38 8.00 21.06
C TYR A 129 2.31 6.78 21.16
N LYS A 130 2.93 6.54 22.31
CA LYS A 130 3.84 5.40 22.51
C LYS A 130 3.09 4.07 22.47
N ASP A 131 1.88 4.00 23.04
CA ASP A 131 1.06 2.79 23.02
C ASP A 131 0.66 2.36 21.59
N MET A 132 0.52 3.31 20.66
CA MET A 132 0.21 3.01 19.25
C MET A 132 1.43 2.80 18.35
N THR A 133 2.55 3.46 18.66
CA THR A 133 3.74 3.49 17.77
C THR A 133 4.93 2.65 18.25
N HIS A 134 4.88 2.05 19.45
CA HIS A 134 5.94 1.18 19.96
C HIS A 134 5.48 -0.26 20.19
N GLY A 135 6.36 -1.21 19.88
CA GLY A 135 6.25 -2.63 20.28
C GLY A 135 5.13 -3.39 19.57
N ALA A 136 3.93 -3.36 20.16
CA ALA A 136 2.75 -4.15 19.76
C ALA A 136 1.56 -3.29 19.29
N GLY A 137 1.76 -1.99 19.11
CA GLY A 137 0.75 -1.10 18.55
C GLY A 137 0.43 -1.45 17.10
N PHE A 138 -0.85 -1.28 16.70
CA PHE A 138 -1.34 -1.66 15.37
C PHE A 138 -0.53 -1.02 14.22
N TYR A 139 -0.08 0.21 14.42
CA TYR A 139 0.69 0.95 13.43
C TYR A 139 2.10 0.36 13.23
N SER A 140 2.79 0.02 14.33
CA SER A 140 4.09 -0.69 14.25
C SER A 140 3.93 -2.09 13.62
N SER A 141 2.84 -2.79 13.92
CA SER A 141 2.54 -4.09 13.32
C SER A 141 2.33 -3.99 11.81
N PHE A 142 1.64 -2.95 11.33
CA PHE A 142 1.47 -2.70 9.90
C PHE A 142 2.81 -2.56 9.17
N PHE A 143 3.72 -1.70 9.66
CA PHE A 143 5.04 -1.57 9.03
C PHE A 143 5.91 -2.83 9.17
N SER A 144 5.72 -3.61 10.23
CA SER A 144 6.40 -4.89 10.38
C SER A 144 5.95 -5.88 9.31
N VAL A 145 4.66 -5.90 8.96
CA VAL A 145 4.13 -6.69 7.83
C VAL A 145 4.72 -6.20 6.51
N LEU A 146 4.68 -4.88 6.25
CA LEU A 146 5.25 -4.30 5.03
C LEU A 146 6.75 -4.64 4.90
N LYS A 147 7.51 -4.49 5.98
CA LYS A 147 8.92 -4.85 6.02
C LYS A 147 9.11 -6.33 5.71
N GLY A 148 8.32 -7.21 6.32
CA GLY A 148 8.32 -8.64 6.04
C GLY A 148 8.11 -8.97 4.56
N MET A 149 7.25 -8.22 3.86
CA MET A 149 7.01 -8.38 2.42
C MET A 149 8.19 -7.89 1.56
N THR A 150 8.95 -6.91 2.03
CA THR A 150 10.14 -6.40 1.33
C THR A 150 11.42 -7.22 1.59
N THR A 151 11.44 -8.04 2.66
CA THR A 151 12.63 -8.84 3.04
C THR A 151 12.50 -10.29 2.57
N GLY A 152 13.03 -10.60 1.38
CA GLY A 152 13.20 -11.96 0.85
C GLY A 152 13.92 -11.98 -0.49
N ASN A 153 14.61 -13.07 -0.85
CA ASN A 153 15.33 -13.24 -2.14
C ASN A 153 14.43 -13.18 -3.39
N SER A 154 13.12 -12.96 -3.23
CA SER A 154 12.10 -12.79 -4.26
C SER A 154 11.08 -11.72 -3.85
N ALA A 155 11.57 -10.65 -3.19
CA ALA A 155 10.74 -9.56 -2.69
C ALA A 155 9.89 -8.97 -3.82
N ALA A 156 8.58 -9.09 -3.65
CA ALA A 156 7.58 -8.55 -4.58
C ALA A 156 7.20 -7.12 -4.22
N VAL A 157 7.94 -6.44 -3.35
CA VAL A 157 7.61 -5.10 -2.89
C VAL A 157 8.85 -4.20 -2.99
N GLN A 158 8.71 -3.10 -3.71
CA GLN A 158 9.69 -2.00 -3.77
C GLN A 158 9.12 -0.73 -3.15
#